data_AF-A0A819SV87-F1
#
_entry.id   AF-A0A819SV87-F1
#
_cell.length_a   1.000
_cell.length_b   1.000
_cell.length_c   1.000
_cell.angle_alpha   90.00
_cell.angle_beta   90.00
_cell.angle_gamma   90.00
#
_symmetry.space_group_name_H-M   'P 1'
#
loop_
_entity.id
_entity.type
_entity.pdbx_description
1 polymer ?
#
loop_
_entity_poly.entity_id
_entity_poly.type
_entity_poly.pdbx_seq_one_letter_code
_entity_poly.pdbx_strand_id
1 'polypeptide(L)'
;MLYVVERINRECGSQFDFVVNSIFPELTRHLEQSSDMLFFVGDPDIFHERYTYWLKFLEQLQSILSKISEQNLKKSKTYLEFSSRWDLVVYYQIRFQEISNSIENIIVKQPFLLNEEKNSLFKTLITSTIFQSIDRCWQTNVFLEPLSHRFWKLTLQCIVRFRVWIETFNIKTTDTKFLLNLYVDLQTFSNEVNKFFHSIILGQRLTSIISLSPNITTELTNILNETLSSLTDQCRTNLKNLVIEQLIERCNETLHSIQEIPRMYRKTNRE
;
A
#
# COMPACT_ATOMS: atom_id res chain seq x y z
N MET A 1 42.72 7.87 -2.89
CA MET A 1 42.21 6.61 -2.29
C MET A 1 41.95 5.55 -3.35
N LEU A 2 41.17 5.83 -4.41
CA LEU A 2 40.96 4.95 -5.58
C LEU A 2 42.26 4.42 -6.23
N TYR A 3 43.24 5.30 -6.47
CA TYR A 3 44.54 4.93 -7.04
C TYR A 3 45.35 3.96 -6.15
N VAL A 4 45.15 4.03 -4.83
CA VAL A 4 45.83 3.14 -3.87
C VAL A 4 45.13 1.77 -3.83
N VAL A 5 43.80 1.75 -3.91
CA VAL A 5 43.01 0.51 -3.94
C VAL A 5 43.24 -0.27 -5.24
N GLU A 6 43.25 0.39 -6.39
CA GLU A 6 43.57 -0.27 -7.68
C GLU A 6 45.01 -0.77 -7.72
N ARG A 7 45.95 -0.02 -7.12
CA ARG A 7 47.36 -0.39 -7.06
C ARG A 7 47.61 -1.56 -6.11
N ILE A 8 46.97 -1.59 -4.94
CA ILE A 8 47.02 -2.73 -4.01
C ILE A 8 46.39 -3.99 -4.63
N ASN A 9 45.25 -3.87 -5.32
CA ASN A 9 44.65 -5.00 -6.02
C ASN A 9 45.52 -5.52 -7.20
N ARG A 10 46.35 -4.66 -7.81
CA ARG A 10 47.37 -5.10 -8.79
C ARG A 10 48.60 -5.72 -8.13
N GLU A 11 49.05 -5.20 -6.99
CA GLU A 11 50.28 -5.63 -6.30
C GLU A 11 50.08 -6.91 -5.46
N CYS A 12 48.89 -7.18 -4.91
CA CYS A 12 48.57 -8.39 -4.13
C CYS A 12 48.19 -9.62 -4.98
N GLY A 13 48.22 -9.52 -6.31
CA GLY A 13 47.76 -10.56 -7.22
C GLY A 13 46.24 -10.58 -7.34
N SER A 14 45.73 -10.94 -8.53
CA SER A 14 44.30 -10.92 -8.89
C SER A 14 43.38 -11.86 -8.09
N GLN A 15 43.84 -12.40 -6.96
CA GLN A 15 43.14 -13.38 -6.13
C GLN A 15 42.63 -12.82 -4.81
N PHE A 16 43.15 -11.69 -4.30
CA PHE A 16 42.70 -11.11 -3.03
C PHE A 16 41.95 -9.80 -3.22
N ASP A 17 40.68 -9.79 -2.83
CA ASP A 17 39.85 -8.58 -2.86
C ASP A 17 40.04 -7.75 -1.59
N PHE A 18 40.93 -6.75 -1.66
CA PHE A 18 41.26 -5.91 -0.51
C PHE A 18 40.08 -5.11 0.02
N VAL A 19 39.18 -4.64 -0.85
CA VAL A 19 38.03 -3.84 -0.42
C VAL A 19 37.05 -4.71 0.35
N VAL A 20 36.75 -5.89 -0.18
CA VAL A 20 35.80 -6.83 0.44
C VAL A 20 36.34 -7.42 1.74
N ASN A 21 37.62 -7.77 1.78
CA ASN A 21 38.20 -8.54 2.89
C ASN A 21 38.90 -7.69 3.96
N SER A 22 39.20 -6.42 3.68
CA SER A 22 39.93 -5.55 4.64
C SER A 22 39.20 -4.25 4.94
N ILE A 23 38.73 -3.53 3.93
CA ILE A 23 38.07 -2.22 4.14
C ILE A 23 36.65 -2.43 4.67
N PHE A 24 35.85 -3.27 4.00
CA PHE A 24 34.44 -3.45 4.32
C PHE A 24 34.21 -3.96 5.76
N PRO A 25 34.96 -4.97 6.28
CA PRO A 25 34.82 -5.42 7.66
C PRO A 25 35.15 -4.36 8.71
N GLU A 26 36.13 -3.50 8.44
CA GLU A 26 36.49 -2.44 9.39
C GLU A 26 35.45 -1.32 9.40
N LEU A 27 34.87 -0.99 8.24
CA LEU A 27 33.77 -0.03 8.14
C LEU A 27 32.51 -0.53 8.84
N THR A 28 32.10 -1.78 8.60
CA THR A 28 30.91 -2.35 9.27
C THR A 28 31.12 -2.42 10.78
N ARG A 29 32.32 -2.84 11.24
CA ARG A 29 32.68 -2.86 12.66
C ARG A 29 32.57 -1.47 13.29
N HIS A 30 33.06 -0.43 12.62
CA HIS A 30 32.97 0.94 13.12
C HIS A 30 31.52 1.42 13.18
N LEU A 31 30.72 1.14 12.14
CA LEU A 31 29.30 1.49 12.11
C LEU A 31 28.53 0.82 13.26
N GLU A 32 28.78 -0.47 13.51
CA GLU A 32 28.17 -1.18 14.64
C GLU A 32 28.55 -0.57 15.99
N GLN A 33 29.82 -0.21 16.18
CA GLN A 33 30.29 0.39 17.43
C GLN A 33 29.82 1.83 17.63
N SER A 34 29.56 2.54 16.54
CA SER A 34 29.15 3.95 16.59
C SER A 34 27.71 4.14 17.08
N SER A 35 26.84 3.13 16.92
CA SER A 35 25.44 3.23 17.34
C SER A 35 24.79 1.85 17.54
N ASP A 36 24.52 1.51 18.80
CA ASP A 36 23.71 0.34 19.16
C ASP A 36 22.28 0.42 18.60
N MET A 37 21.79 1.63 18.34
CA MET A 37 20.45 1.87 17.80
C MET A 37 20.37 1.79 16.27
N LEU A 38 21.48 1.55 15.56
CA LEU A 38 21.49 1.57 14.09
C LEU A 38 20.41 0.67 13.48
N PHE A 39 20.22 -0.51 14.07
CA PHE A 39 19.26 -1.54 13.63
C PHE A 39 17.93 -1.49 14.38
N PHE A 40 17.73 -0.52 15.28
CA PHE A 40 16.52 -0.44 16.09
C PHE A 40 15.30 -0.15 15.23
N VAL A 41 14.28 -1.01 15.32
CA VAL A 41 13.08 -0.97 14.49
C VAL A 41 11.90 -0.26 15.16
N GLY A 42 12.01 0.13 16.43
CA GLY A 42 10.88 0.69 17.19
C GLY A 42 10.36 2.03 16.67
N ASP A 43 11.18 2.77 15.91
CA ASP A 43 10.73 3.89 15.09
C ASP A 43 10.90 3.50 13.60
N PRO A 44 9.81 3.22 12.87
CA PRO A 44 9.90 2.75 11.50
C PRO A 44 10.34 3.86 10.53
N ASP A 45 10.11 5.14 10.83
CA ASP A 45 10.54 6.25 9.96
C ASP A 45 12.07 6.39 10.03
N ILE A 46 12.62 6.37 11.24
CA ILE A 46 14.08 6.42 11.45
C ILE A 46 14.76 5.15 10.90
N PHE A 47 14.16 3.98 11.10
CA PHE A 47 14.67 2.73 10.55
C PHE A 47 14.72 2.77 9.02
N HIS A 48 13.65 3.24 8.36
CA HIS A 48 13.59 3.38 6.90
C HIS A 48 14.69 4.31 6.40
N GLU A 49 14.87 5.47 7.04
CA GLU A 49 15.88 6.44 6.66
C GLU A 49 17.29 5.85 6.74
N ARG A 50 17.63 5.21 7.87
CA ARG A 50 18.94 4.57 8.08
C ARG A 50 19.20 3.45 7.09
N TYR A 51 18.22 2.59 6.86
CA TYR A 51 18.33 1.51 5.89
C TYR A 51 18.49 2.05 4.46
N THR A 52 17.80 3.13 4.12
CA THR A 52 17.94 3.80 2.82
C THR A 52 19.34 4.39 2.64
N TYR A 53 19.91 5.01 3.67
CA TYR A 53 21.31 5.47 3.61
C TYR A 53 22.29 4.31 3.46
N TRP A 54 22.05 3.19 4.14
CA TRP A 54 22.84 1.98 3.98
C TRP A 54 22.80 1.46 2.53
N LEU A 55 21.62 1.41 1.90
CA LEU A 55 21.50 1.02 0.49
C LEU A 55 22.23 1.98 -0.45
N LYS A 56 22.13 3.30 -0.24
CA LYS A 56 22.86 4.31 -1.03
C LYS A 56 24.36 4.17 -0.87
N PHE A 57 24.84 3.91 0.35
CA PHE A 57 26.24 3.64 0.62
C PHE A 57 26.72 2.39 -0.14
N LEU A 58 25.92 1.31 -0.12
CA LEU A 58 26.23 0.10 -0.87
C LEU A 58 26.26 0.35 -2.38
N GLU A 59 25.32 1.12 -2.92
CA GLU A 59 25.31 1.49 -4.35
C GLU A 59 26.58 2.27 -4.74
N GLN A 60 26.98 3.25 -3.93
CA GLN A 60 28.22 4.00 -4.13
C GLN A 60 29.46 3.10 -4.03
N LEU A 61 29.51 2.19 -3.05
CA LEU A 61 30.60 1.24 -2.91
C LEU A 61 30.68 0.30 -4.13
N GLN A 62 29.54 -0.21 -4.59
CA GLN A 62 29.46 -1.08 -5.77
C GLN A 62 29.87 -0.35 -7.05
N SER A 63 29.59 0.95 -7.18
CA SER A 63 30.00 1.76 -8.33
C SER A 63 31.53 1.92 -8.46
N ILE A 64 32.25 1.79 -7.34
CA ILE A 64 33.72 1.85 -7.28
C ILE A 64 34.35 0.47 -7.53
N LEU A 65 33.60 -0.60 -7.30
CA LEU A 65 34.11 -1.97 -7.37
C LEU A 65 34.06 -2.53 -8.79
N SER A 66 34.96 -3.48 -9.06
CA SER A 66 34.85 -4.33 -10.25
C SER A 66 33.64 -5.28 -10.12
N LYS A 67 33.08 -5.75 -11.24
CA LYS A 67 31.95 -6.71 -11.22
C LYS A 67 32.26 -7.99 -10.43
N ILE A 68 33.50 -8.46 -10.45
CA ILE A 68 33.94 -9.64 -9.70
C ILE A 68 33.94 -9.33 -8.20
N SER A 69 34.47 -8.16 -7.83
CA SER A 69 34.50 -7.68 -6.46
C SER A 69 33.11 -7.44 -5.87
N GLU A 70 32.18 -6.93 -6.66
CA GLU A 70 30.78 -6.77 -6.26
C GLU A 70 30.14 -8.12 -5.90
N GLN A 71 30.36 -9.15 -6.74
CA GLN A 71 29.85 -10.50 -6.47
C GLN A 71 30.49 -11.11 -5.23
N ASN A 72 31.79 -10.87 -5.01
CA ASN A 72 32.50 -11.32 -3.81
C ASN A 72 31.99 -10.59 -2.56
N LEU A 73 31.69 -9.29 -2.63
CA LEU A 73 31.12 -8.52 -1.53
C LEU A 73 29.79 -9.13 -1.07
N LYS A 74 28.86 -9.37 -2.01
CA LYS A 74 27.53 -9.94 -1.72
C LYS A 74 27.59 -11.35 -1.14
N LYS A 75 28.68 -12.08 -1.38
CA LYS A 75 28.96 -13.43 -0.83
C LYS A 75 29.79 -13.40 0.45
N SER A 76 30.38 -12.27 0.81
CA SER A 76 31.25 -12.16 1.97
C SER A 76 30.47 -12.39 3.27
N LYS A 77 31.09 -13.08 4.22
CA LYS A 77 30.48 -13.37 5.52
C LYS A 77 30.06 -12.09 6.25
N THR A 78 30.92 -11.07 6.24
CA THR A 78 30.66 -9.76 6.85
C THR A 78 29.41 -9.09 6.28
N TYR A 79 29.25 -9.12 4.95
CA TYR A 79 28.06 -8.53 4.31
C TYR A 79 26.78 -9.25 4.74
N LEU A 80 26.80 -10.58 4.76
CA LEU A 80 25.65 -11.38 5.16
C LEU A 80 25.30 -11.20 6.65
N GLU A 81 26.29 -11.15 7.53
CA GLU A 81 26.12 -10.90 8.96
C GLU A 81 25.61 -9.50 9.26
N PHE A 82 26.12 -8.48 8.57
CA PHE A 82 25.62 -7.12 8.75
C PHE A 82 24.21 -6.96 8.18
N SER A 83 23.94 -7.56 7.01
CA SER A 83 22.63 -7.51 6.36
C SER A 83 21.55 -8.22 7.17
N SER A 84 21.87 -9.31 7.86
CA SER A 84 20.91 -10.07 8.67
C SER A 84 20.45 -9.33 9.93
N ARG A 85 21.17 -8.31 10.38
CA ARG A 85 20.77 -7.46 11.51
C ARG A 85 19.64 -6.49 11.16
N TRP A 86 19.44 -6.20 9.88
CA TRP A 86 18.31 -5.39 9.43
C TRP A 86 17.04 -6.25 9.42
N ASP A 87 16.23 -6.13 10.47
CA ASP A 87 14.96 -6.86 10.57
C ASP A 87 13.86 -6.19 9.73
N LEU A 88 13.93 -6.43 8.42
CA LEU A 88 12.94 -5.96 7.47
C LEU A 88 11.55 -6.58 7.70
N VAL A 89 11.49 -7.73 8.38
CA VAL A 89 10.22 -8.41 8.68
C VAL A 89 9.47 -7.65 9.77
N VAL A 90 10.15 -7.30 10.86
CA VAL A 90 9.58 -6.48 11.94
C VAL A 90 9.21 -5.09 11.43
N TYR A 91 10.07 -4.48 10.61
CA TYR A 91 9.76 -3.19 9.97
C TYR A 91 8.45 -3.25 9.19
N TYR A 92 8.33 -4.25 8.30
CA TYR A 92 7.10 -4.45 7.54
C TYR A 92 5.90 -4.70 8.43
N GLN A 93 6.07 -5.43 9.54
CA GLN A 93 4.97 -5.73 10.46
C GLN A 93 4.43 -4.48 11.15
N ILE A 94 5.30 -3.55 11.57
CA ILE A 94 4.88 -2.26 12.13
C ILE A 94 4.12 -1.44 11.08
N ARG A 95 4.66 -1.34 9.86
CA ARG A 95 4.00 -0.62 8.75
C ARG A 95 2.66 -1.24 8.35
N PHE A 96 2.59 -2.57 8.32
CA PHE A 96 1.36 -3.30 8.05
C PHE A 96 0.29 -2.96 9.09
N GLN A 97 0.64 -2.92 10.38
CA GLN A 97 -0.27 -2.56 11.45
C GLN A 97 -0.69 -1.09 11.35
N GLU A 98 0.23 -0.15 11.11
CA GLU A 98 -0.06 1.28 10.90
C GLU A 98 -1.13 1.46 9.81
N ILE A 99 -0.92 0.86 8.64
CA ILE A 99 -1.79 1.00 7.46
C ILE A 99 -3.12 0.23 7.63
N SER A 100 -3.08 -0.95 8.24
CA SER A 100 -4.30 -1.73 8.47
C SER A 100 -5.18 -1.09 9.53
N ASN A 101 -4.58 -0.53 10.60
CA ASN A 101 -5.31 0.14 11.66
C ASN A 101 -6.01 1.41 11.16
N SER A 102 -5.46 2.15 10.20
CA SER A 102 -6.15 3.33 9.64
C SER A 102 -7.48 2.92 8.98
N ILE A 103 -7.49 1.80 8.26
CA ILE A 103 -8.68 1.25 7.60
C ILE A 103 -9.69 0.74 8.63
N GLU A 104 -9.24 -0.13 9.56
CA GLU A 104 -10.12 -0.73 10.55
C GLU A 104 -10.76 0.31 11.48
N ASN A 105 -10.00 1.36 11.85
CA ASN A 105 -10.53 2.45 12.67
C ASN A 105 -11.75 3.12 12.01
N ILE A 106 -11.73 3.32 10.70
CA ILE A 106 -12.84 3.99 10.00
C ILE A 106 -14.00 3.04 9.81
N ILE A 107 -13.74 1.78 9.44
CA ILE A 107 -14.78 0.74 9.33
C ILE A 107 -15.55 0.60 10.65
N VAL A 108 -14.86 0.62 11.79
CA VAL A 108 -15.49 0.42 13.10
C VAL A 108 -16.12 1.70 13.66
N LYS A 109 -15.43 2.84 13.58
CA LYS A 109 -15.87 4.06 14.26
C LYS A 109 -16.84 4.89 13.43
N GLN A 110 -16.62 5.02 12.12
CA GLN A 110 -17.34 5.96 11.26
C GLN A 110 -17.54 5.43 9.83
N PRO A 111 -18.19 4.27 9.63
CA PRO A 111 -18.27 3.59 8.32
C PRO A 111 -19.07 4.37 7.26
N PHE A 112 -19.99 5.25 7.68
CA PHE A 112 -20.94 5.92 6.79
C PHE A 112 -20.70 7.43 6.66
N LEU A 113 -19.50 7.90 7.00
CA LEU A 113 -19.18 9.32 6.90
C LEU A 113 -18.90 9.72 5.44
N LEU A 114 -19.51 10.83 5.03
CA LEU A 114 -19.15 11.51 3.79
C LEU A 114 -17.85 12.27 3.99
N ASN A 115 -17.09 12.42 2.91
CA ASN A 115 -15.91 13.27 2.93
C ASN A 115 -16.33 14.74 2.92
N GLU A 116 -15.85 15.51 3.89
CA GLU A 116 -16.14 16.94 4.03
C GLU A 116 -15.21 17.81 3.15
N GLU A 117 -14.14 17.22 2.61
CA GLU A 117 -13.18 17.92 1.77
C GLU A 117 -13.75 18.22 0.38
N LYS A 118 -13.93 19.52 0.08
CA LYS A 118 -14.54 20.00 -1.17
C LYS A 118 -13.79 19.60 -2.46
N ASN A 119 -12.48 19.34 -2.36
CA ASN A 119 -11.62 18.95 -3.48
C ASN A 119 -11.21 17.46 -3.45
N SER A 120 -11.81 16.66 -2.58
CA SER A 120 -11.49 15.24 -2.54
C SER A 120 -12.00 14.54 -3.81
N LEU A 121 -11.16 13.64 -4.35
CA LEU A 121 -11.52 12.75 -5.46
C LEU A 121 -12.65 11.79 -5.09
N PHE A 122 -12.77 11.48 -3.79
CA PHE A 122 -13.74 10.53 -3.25
C PHE A 122 -14.74 11.23 -2.33
N LYS A 123 -16.01 10.87 -2.46
CA LYS A 123 -17.13 11.46 -1.71
C LYS A 123 -17.38 10.79 -0.36
N THR A 124 -16.87 9.59 -0.16
CA THR A 124 -16.96 8.81 1.08
C THR A 124 -15.61 8.76 1.76
N LEU A 125 -15.60 8.89 3.09
CA LEU A 125 -14.35 8.89 3.86
C LEU A 125 -13.63 7.53 3.75
N ILE A 126 -14.38 6.43 3.74
CA ILE A 126 -13.82 5.09 3.64
C ILE A 126 -13.07 4.87 2.33
N THR A 127 -13.63 5.27 1.18
CA THR A 127 -12.94 5.12 -0.11
C THR A 127 -11.66 5.95 -0.14
N SER A 128 -11.72 7.19 0.38
CA SER A 128 -10.54 8.05 0.49
C SER A 128 -9.44 7.39 1.33
N THR A 129 -9.81 6.80 2.47
CA THR A 129 -8.84 6.17 3.38
C THR A 129 -8.23 4.91 2.79
N ILE A 130 -9.03 4.06 2.15
CA ILE A 130 -8.50 2.88 1.46
C ILE A 130 -7.47 3.31 0.40
N PHE A 131 -7.78 4.35 -0.38
CA PHE A 131 -6.85 4.87 -1.38
C PHE A 131 -5.59 5.46 -0.74
N GLN A 132 -5.72 6.24 0.33
CA GLN A 132 -4.58 6.78 1.09
C GLN A 132 -3.71 5.68 1.70
N SER A 133 -4.30 4.59 2.20
CA SER A 133 -3.57 3.42 2.70
C SER A 133 -2.79 2.71 1.59
N ILE A 134 -3.37 2.62 0.38
CA ILE A 134 -2.65 2.13 -0.80
C ILE A 134 -1.51 3.09 -1.15
N ASP A 135 -1.75 4.39 -1.25
CA ASP A 135 -0.71 5.39 -1.53
C ASP A 135 0.45 5.29 -0.51
N ARG A 136 0.12 5.22 0.78
CA ARG A 136 1.07 5.09 1.89
C ARG A 136 2.01 3.89 1.74
N CYS A 137 1.54 2.76 1.20
CA CYS A 137 2.38 1.59 0.93
C CYS A 137 3.55 1.89 -0.02
N TRP A 138 3.38 2.86 -0.92
CA TRP A 138 4.30 3.16 -2.03
C TRP A 138 4.96 4.55 -1.91
N GLN A 139 4.77 5.24 -0.79
CA GLN A 139 5.46 6.49 -0.50
C GLN A 139 6.98 6.28 -0.32
N THR A 140 7.78 7.27 -0.71
CA THR A 140 9.25 7.15 -0.73
C THR A 140 9.84 6.89 0.65
N ASN A 141 9.20 7.39 1.71
CA ASN A 141 9.60 7.26 3.11
C ASN A 141 9.07 5.97 3.79
N VAL A 142 8.34 5.11 3.06
CA VAL A 142 7.79 3.86 3.60
C VAL A 142 8.23 2.67 2.77
N PHE A 143 8.21 2.82 1.45
CA PHE A 143 8.54 1.77 0.52
C PHE A 143 10.02 1.39 0.59
N LEU A 144 10.28 0.07 0.64
CA LEU A 144 11.60 -0.52 0.50
C LEU A 144 11.54 -1.58 -0.60
N GLU A 145 12.42 -1.46 -1.59
CA GLU A 145 12.45 -2.37 -2.76
C GLU A 145 12.55 -3.86 -2.39
N PRO A 146 13.34 -4.30 -1.38
CA PRO A 146 13.37 -5.70 -0.95
C PRO A 146 12.01 -6.23 -0.45
N LEU A 147 11.11 -5.33 -0.02
CA LEU A 147 9.79 -5.64 0.50
C LEU A 147 8.68 -5.43 -0.54
N SER A 148 9.02 -5.21 -1.81
CA SER A 148 8.04 -4.95 -2.89
C SER A 148 6.91 -5.97 -2.94
N HIS A 149 7.23 -7.26 -2.84
CA HIS A 149 6.24 -8.34 -2.84
C HIS A 149 5.25 -8.25 -1.67
N ARG A 150 5.69 -7.76 -0.50
CA ARG A 150 4.84 -7.60 0.68
C ARG A 150 3.94 -6.38 0.57
N PHE A 151 4.47 -5.24 0.13
CA PHE A 151 3.67 -4.04 -0.13
C PHE A 151 2.66 -4.25 -1.26
N TRP A 152 3.01 -5.04 -2.28
CA TRP A 152 2.06 -5.49 -3.29
C TRP A 152 0.93 -6.32 -2.69
N LYS A 153 1.27 -7.32 -1.87
CA LYS A 153 0.27 -8.11 -1.15
C LYS A 153 -0.64 -7.22 -0.28
N LEU A 154 -0.08 -6.25 0.44
CA LEU A 154 -0.86 -5.31 1.26
C LEU A 154 -1.82 -4.45 0.42
N THR A 155 -1.37 -4.01 -0.76
CA THR A 155 -2.22 -3.26 -1.70
C THR A 155 -3.46 -4.06 -2.07
N LEU A 156 -3.29 -5.33 -2.45
CA LEU A 156 -4.40 -6.23 -2.76
C LEU A 156 -5.28 -6.49 -1.53
N GLN A 157 -4.68 -6.66 -0.35
CA GLN A 157 -5.42 -6.84 0.91
C GLN A 157 -6.30 -5.63 1.25
N CYS A 158 -5.84 -4.40 0.98
CA CYS A 158 -6.66 -3.19 1.17
C CYS A 158 -7.90 -3.20 0.26
N ILE A 159 -7.73 -3.56 -1.02
CA ILE A 159 -8.82 -3.64 -2.00
C ILE A 159 -9.82 -4.73 -1.61
N VAL A 160 -9.34 -5.92 -1.24
CA VAL A 160 -10.19 -7.03 -0.82
C VAL A 160 -10.90 -6.70 0.49
N ARG A 161 -10.23 -6.04 1.44
CA ARG A 161 -10.86 -5.62 2.70
C ARG A 161 -12.01 -4.64 2.43
N PHE A 162 -11.82 -3.72 1.49
CA PHE A 162 -12.87 -2.81 1.06
C PHE A 162 -14.06 -3.56 0.47
N ARG A 163 -13.81 -4.51 -0.43
CA ARG A 163 -14.85 -5.39 -0.99
C ARG A 163 -15.65 -6.11 0.10
N VAL A 164 -14.97 -6.80 1.01
CA VAL A 164 -15.60 -7.58 2.09
C VAL A 164 -16.44 -6.68 3.00
N TRP A 165 -15.99 -5.47 3.29
CA TRP A 165 -16.77 -4.49 4.06
C TRP A 165 -18.08 -4.13 3.34
N ILE A 166 -18.04 -3.90 2.03
CA ILE A 166 -19.26 -3.60 1.25
C ILE A 166 -20.19 -4.81 1.18
N GLU A 167 -19.66 -6.03 1.08
CA GLU A 167 -20.48 -7.25 1.06
C GLU A 167 -21.15 -7.54 2.41
N THR A 168 -20.54 -7.13 3.52
CA THR A 168 -21.09 -7.32 4.89
C THR A 168 -22.11 -6.24 5.27
N PHE A 169 -22.26 -5.22 4.43
CA PHE A 169 -23.10 -4.06 4.68
C PHE A 169 -24.61 -4.41 4.75
N ASN A 170 -25.33 -3.91 5.75
CA ASN A 170 -26.78 -4.10 5.90
C ASN A 170 -27.56 -2.81 5.57
N ILE A 171 -28.67 -2.98 4.85
CA ILE A 171 -29.42 -1.95 4.10
C ILE A 171 -30.19 -0.99 5.03
N LYS A 172 -30.61 -1.48 6.19
CA LYS A 172 -31.65 -0.81 7.01
C LYS A 172 -31.19 0.45 7.76
N THR A 173 -29.87 0.67 7.88
CA THR A 173 -29.32 1.74 8.73
C THR A 173 -28.64 2.86 7.96
N THR A 174 -28.60 2.79 6.63
CA THR A 174 -27.70 3.67 5.86
C THR A 174 -28.43 4.64 4.96
N ASP A 175 -27.97 5.88 4.97
CA ASP A 175 -28.47 6.95 4.13
C ASP A 175 -28.28 6.65 2.63
N THR A 176 -29.35 6.81 1.85
CA THR A 176 -29.35 6.65 0.40
C THR A 176 -28.32 7.55 -0.28
N LYS A 177 -28.08 8.77 0.25
CA LYS A 177 -27.05 9.66 -0.28
C LYS A 177 -25.65 9.06 -0.14
N PHE A 178 -25.35 8.41 0.99
CA PHE A 178 -24.09 7.70 1.19
C PHE A 178 -23.93 6.55 0.19
N LEU A 179 -24.97 5.73 0.00
CA LEU A 179 -24.96 4.61 -0.95
C LEU A 179 -24.67 5.06 -2.39
N LEU A 180 -25.33 6.15 -2.83
CA LEU A 180 -25.10 6.71 -4.16
C LEU A 180 -23.68 7.25 -4.31
N ASN A 181 -23.16 7.92 -3.29
CA ASN A 181 -21.78 8.41 -3.28
C ASN A 181 -20.78 7.26 -3.32
N LEU A 182 -20.99 6.21 -2.53
CA LEU A 182 -20.17 5.00 -2.53
C LEU A 182 -20.19 4.31 -3.90
N TYR A 183 -21.36 4.22 -4.53
CA TYR A 183 -21.49 3.63 -5.87
C TYR A 183 -20.66 4.37 -6.93
N VAL A 184 -20.68 5.71 -6.89
CA VAL A 184 -19.86 6.54 -7.78
C VAL A 184 -18.37 6.39 -7.45
N ASP A 185 -18.05 6.43 -6.16
CA ASP A 185 -16.69 6.31 -5.64
C ASP A 185 -16.03 4.99 -6.05
N LEU A 186 -16.75 3.86 -6.13
CA LEU A 186 -16.18 2.59 -6.58
C LEU A 186 -15.60 2.66 -8.00
N GLN A 187 -16.31 3.32 -8.90
CA GLN A 187 -15.81 3.49 -10.27
C GLN A 187 -14.60 4.42 -10.31
N THR A 188 -14.67 5.55 -9.58
CA THR A 188 -13.55 6.49 -9.47
C THR A 188 -12.33 5.82 -8.85
N PHE A 189 -12.53 5.04 -7.78
CA PHE A 189 -11.49 4.29 -7.09
C PHE A 189 -10.80 3.28 -8.00
N SER A 190 -11.55 2.48 -8.74
CA SER A 190 -10.98 1.54 -9.70
C SER A 190 -10.11 2.23 -10.77
N ASN A 191 -10.58 3.38 -11.27
CA ASN A 191 -9.83 4.17 -12.25
C ASN A 191 -8.56 4.78 -11.65
N GLU A 192 -8.65 5.38 -10.46
CA GLU A 192 -7.50 6.03 -9.81
C GLU A 192 -6.47 5.01 -9.31
N VAL A 193 -6.87 3.85 -8.80
CA VAL A 193 -5.94 2.77 -8.44
C VAL A 193 -5.20 2.25 -9.66
N ASN A 194 -5.89 2.06 -10.79
CA ASN A 194 -5.24 1.66 -12.06
C ASN A 194 -4.23 2.71 -12.54
N LYS A 195 -4.61 3.99 -12.53
CA LYS A 195 -3.68 5.09 -12.87
C LYS A 195 -2.48 5.12 -11.95
N PHE A 196 -2.70 5.02 -10.63
CA PHE A 196 -1.64 5.01 -9.62
C PHE A 196 -0.70 3.82 -9.82
N PHE A 197 -1.24 2.64 -10.10
CA PHE A 197 -0.45 1.44 -10.38
C PHE A 197 0.47 1.61 -11.59
N HIS A 198 -0.05 2.10 -12.72
CA HIS A 198 0.77 2.28 -13.92
C HIS A 198 1.78 3.43 -13.77
N SER A 199 1.38 4.55 -13.16
CA SER A 199 2.24 5.75 -13.07
C SER A 199 3.29 5.68 -11.97
N ILE A 200 2.92 5.23 -10.77
CA ILE A 200 3.80 5.25 -9.60
C ILE A 200 4.43 3.87 -9.39
N ILE A 201 3.61 2.82 -9.27
CA ILE A 201 4.11 1.49 -8.88
C ILE A 201 5.00 0.93 -9.99
N LEU A 202 4.48 0.81 -11.22
CA LEU A 202 5.25 0.31 -12.35
C LEU A 202 6.24 1.36 -12.89
N GLY A 203 5.81 2.61 -13.02
CA GLY A 203 6.61 3.66 -13.65
C GLY A 203 7.82 4.12 -12.82
N GLN A 204 7.73 4.11 -11.49
CA GLN A 204 8.75 4.70 -10.62
C GLN A 204 9.34 3.72 -9.60
N ARG A 205 8.53 2.84 -9.00
CA ARG A 205 8.97 2.00 -7.87
C ARG A 205 9.55 0.67 -8.30
N LEU A 206 8.94 0.02 -9.29
CA LEU A 206 9.33 -1.31 -9.77
C LEU A 206 10.13 -1.27 -11.07
N THR A 207 10.59 -0.10 -11.51
CA THR A 207 11.29 0.09 -12.79
C THR A 207 12.51 -0.82 -12.94
N SER A 208 13.29 -0.99 -11.87
CA SER A 208 14.44 -1.91 -11.80
C SER A 208 14.01 -3.36 -12.03
N ILE A 209 12.96 -3.82 -11.33
CA ILE A 209 12.45 -5.19 -11.40
C ILE A 209 11.81 -5.49 -12.77
N ILE A 210 11.07 -4.53 -13.32
CA ILE A 210 10.40 -4.65 -14.62
C ILE A 210 11.41 -4.77 -15.76
N SER A 211 12.52 -4.04 -15.68
CA SER A 211 13.60 -4.14 -16.68
C SER A 211 14.19 -5.54 -16.78
N LEU A 212 14.11 -6.33 -15.70
CA LEU A 212 14.63 -7.69 -15.62
C LEU A 212 13.65 -8.74 -16.12
N SER A 213 12.33 -8.48 -16.06
CA SER A 213 11.32 -9.43 -16.53
C SER A 213 10.01 -8.74 -16.95
N PRO A 214 9.78 -8.53 -18.26
CA PRO A 214 8.59 -7.85 -18.75
C PRO A 214 7.29 -8.64 -18.50
N ASN A 215 7.37 -9.97 -18.38
CA ASN A 215 6.20 -10.84 -18.14
C ASN A 215 5.54 -10.60 -16.77
N ILE A 216 6.33 -10.16 -15.77
CA ILE A 216 5.82 -9.85 -14.44
C ILE A 216 4.86 -8.66 -14.50
N THR A 217 5.14 -7.68 -15.36
CA THR A 217 4.31 -6.48 -15.52
C THR A 217 2.90 -6.85 -15.98
N THR A 218 2.79 -7.75 -16.97
CA THR A 218 1.51 -8.21 -17.48
C THR A 218 0.75 -9.02 -16.43
N GLU A 219 1.44 -9.86 -15.68
CA GLU A 219 0.83 -10.66 -14.62
C GLU A 219 0.28 -9.80 -13.47
N LEU A 220 1.08 -8.85 -12.97
CA LEU A 220 0.65 -7.92 -11.91
C LEU A 220 -0.53 -7.06 -12.37
N THR A 221 -0.50 -6.60 -13.64
CA THR A 221 -1.61 -5.84 -14.23
C THR A 221 -2.89 -6.67 -14.29
N ASN A 222 -2.79 -7.94 -14.71
CA ASN A 222 -3.94 -8.83 -14.77
C ASN A 222 -4.53 -9.10 -13.38
N ILE A 223 -3.68 -9.38 -12.37
CA ILE A 223 -4.12 -9.59 -10.99
C ILE A 223 -4.84 -8.36 -10.44
N LEU A 224 -4.32 -7.15 -10.70
CA LEU A 224 -4.96 -5.92 -10.26
C LEU A 224 -6.33 -5.75 -10.92
N ASN A 225 -6.39 -5.92 -12.24
CA ASN A 225 -7.62 -5.77 -13.01
C ASN A 225 -8.69 -6.76 -12.56
N GLU A 226 -8.33 -8.01 -12.30
CA GLU A 226 -9.24 -9.03 -11.78
C GLU A 226 -9.74 -8.68 -10.37
N THR A 227 -8.86 -8.17 -9.51
CA THR A 227 -9.23 -7.74 -8.15
C THR A 227 -10.18 -6.54 -8.19
N LEU A 228 -9.92 -5.56 -9.07
CA LEU A 228 -10.73 -4.36 -9.24
C LEU A 228 -12.06 -4.63 -9.95
N SER A 229 -12.10 -5.51 -10.95
CA SER A 229 -13.34 -5.93 -11.60
C SER A 229 -14.23 -6.67 -10.60
N SER A 230 -13.65 -7.57 -9.81
CA SER A 230 -14.36 -8.29 -8.77
C SER A 230 -14.96 -7.35 -7.71
N LEU A 231 -14.21 -6.32 -7.27
CA LEU A 231 -14.75 -5.27 -6.41
C LEU A 231 -15.90 -4.52 -7.12
N THR A 232 -15.69 -4.09 -8.36
CA THR A 232 -16.63 -3.19 -9.05
C THR A 232 -17.92 -3.89 -9.42
N ASP A 233 -17.86 -5.05 -10.07
CA ASP A 233 -19.03 -5.75 -10.63
C ASP A 233 -19.94 -6.29 -9.54
N GLN A 234 -19.35 -6.91 -8.51
CA GLN A 234 -20.11 -7.50 -7.41
C GLN A 234 -20.67 -6.42 -6.47
N CYS A 235 -19.84 -5.48 -6.02
CA CYS A 235 -20.29 -4.45 -5.10
C CYS A 235 -21.26 -3.46 -5.74
N ARG A 236 -21.09 -3.09 -7.01
CA ARG A 236 -22.04 -2.19 -7.69
C ARG A 236 -23.40 -2.85 -7.89
N THR A 237 -23.43 -4.13 -8.22
CA THR A 237 -24.70 -4.87 -8.35
C THR A 237 -25.44 -4.90 -7.02
N ASN A 238 -24.72 -5.22 -5.94
CA ASN A 238 -25.28 -5.21 -4.59
C ASN A 238 -25.81 -3.82 -4.25
N LEU A 239 -24.97 -2.78 -4.30
CA LEU A 239 -25.36 -1.40 -3.97
C LEU A 239 -26.55 -0.90 -4.81
N LYS A 240 -26.60 -1.24 -6.10
CA LYS A 240 -27.72 -0.90 -6.98
C LYS A 240 -29.03 -1.51 -6.46
N ASN A 241 -29.01 -2.79 -6.12
CA ASN A 241 -30.18 -3.47 -5.57
C ASN A 241 -30.59 -2.85 -4.22
N LEU A 242 -29.63 -2.53 -3.35
CA LEU A 242 -29.91 -1.89 -2.05
C LEU A 242 -30.58 -0.53 -2.22
N VAL A 243 -30.09 0.30 -3.15
CA VAL A 243 -30.68 1.62 -3.43
C VAL A 243 -32.10 1.48 -3.98
N ILE A 244 -32.34 0.51 -4.87
CA ILE A 244 -33.67 0.24 -5.41
C ILE A 244 -34.63 -0.19 -4.31
N GLU A 245 -34.22 -1.12 -3.44
CA GLU A 245 -35.05 -1.61 -2.33
C GLU A 245 -35.43 -0.47 -1.37
N GLN A 246 -34.49 0.39 -0.98
CA GLN A 246 -34.78 1.56 -0.13
C GLN A 246 -35.76 2.54 -0.78
N LEU A 247 -35.62 2.78 -2.09
CA LEU A 247 -36.53 3.68 -2.81
C LEU A 247 -37.94 3.08 -2.91
N ILE A 248 -38.05 1.77 -3.13
CA ILE A 248 -39.34 1.07 -3.16
C ILE A 248 -40.02 1.15 -1.78
N GLU A 249 -39.28 0.92 -0.69
CA GLU A 249 -39.81 0.98 0.68
C GLU A 249 -40.36 2.38 1.00
N ARG A 250 -39.59 3.43 0.72
CA ARG A 250 -40.05 4.83 0.90
C ARG A 250 -41.28 5.16 0.06
N CYS A 251 -41.31 4.73 -1.20
CA CYS A 251 -42.48 4.91 -2.06
C CYS A 251 -43.71 4.19 -1.50
N ASN A 252 -43.57 2.97 -0.99
CA ASN A 252 -44.67 2.21 -0.38
C ASN A 252 -45.20 2.88 0.89
N GLU A 253 -44.33 3.41 1.76
CA GLU A 253 -44.75 4.18 2.95
C GLU A 253 -45.61 5.40 2.57
N THR A 254 -45.17 6.16 1.56
CA THR A 254 -45.95 7.31 1.06
C THR A 254 -47.27 6.88 0.43
N LEU A 255 -47.28 5.76 -0.30
CA LEU A 255 -48.49 5.22 -0.92
C LEU A 255 -49.51 4.77 0.13
N HIS A 256 -49.06 4.07 1.17
CA HIS A 256 -49.92 3.69 2.30
C HIS A 256 -50.49 4.91 3.02
N SER A 257 -49.66 5.95 3.23
CA SER A 257 -50.11 7.21 3.83
C SER A 257 -51.21 7.87 2.99
N ILE A 258 -51.09 7.88 1.67
CA ILE A 258 -52.13 8.41 0.76
C ILE A 258 -53.40 7.58 0.79
N GLN A 259 -53.31 6.25 0.87
CA GLN A 259 -54.48 5.36 0.99
C GLN A 259 -55.27 5.56 2.29
N GLU A 260 -54.62 6.04 3.35
CA GLU A 260 -55.28 6.36 4.62
C GLU A 260 -56.00 7.73 4.61
N ILE A 261 -55.68 8.63 3.66
CA ILE A 261 -56.31 9.97 3.57
C ILE A 261 -57.84 9.88 3.37
N PRO A 262 -58.39 9.07 2.44
CA PRO A 262 -59.84 8.92 2.31
C PRO A 262 -60.50 8.36 3.58
N ARG A 263 -59.81 7.50 4.33
CA ARG A 263 -60.32 6.97 5.61
C ARG A 263 -60.37 8.05 6.69
N MET A 264 -59.33 8.86 6.78
CA MET A 264 -59.26 9.99 7.72
C MET A 264 -60.30 11.06 7.38
N TYR A 265 -60.47 11.41 6.10
CA TYR A 265 -61.48 12.38 5.65
C TYR A 265 -62.92 11.92 5.93
N ARG A 266 -63.21 10.62 5.81
CA ARG A 266 -64.51 10.04 6.20
C ARG A 266 -64.77 10.13 7.70
N LYS A 267 -63.74 10.20 8.54
CA LYS A 267 -63.86 10.38 9.98
C LYS A 267 -64.15 11.84 10.36
N THR A 268 -63.55 12.81 9.65
CA THR A 268 -63.75 14.24 9.92
C THR A 268 -65.10 14.78 9.45
N ASN A 269 -65.70 14.22 8.39
CA ASN A 269 -67.04 14.62 7.90
C ASN A 269 -68.22 14.00 8.66
N ARG A 270 -67.97 13.38 9.82
CA ARG A 270 -69.01 12.80 10.69
C ARG A 270 -69.27 13.60 11.98
N GLU A 271 -68.61 14.74 12.16
CA GLU A 271 -69.01 15.81 13.08
C GLU A 271 -69.79 16.89 12.30
#